data_AF-A0A7W9H0Q3-F1
#
_entry.id   AF-A0A7W9H0Q3-F1
#
_cell.length_a   1.000
_cell.length_b   1.000
_cell.length_c   1.000
_cell.angle_alpha   90.00
_cell.angle_beta   90.00
_cell.angle_gamma   90.00
#
_symmetry.space_group_name_H-M   'P 1'
#
loop_
_entity.id
_entity.type
_entity.pdbx_description
1 polymer ?
#
loop_
_entity_poly.entity_id
_entity_poly.type
_entity_poly.pdbx_seq_one_letter_code
_entity_poly.pdbx_strand_id
1 'polypeptide(L)'
;MAKTQLNVRVDEDTARAARERALARGMSVNRYIEELVRQDTGEVGHTFVEAAADFMKQYESVFAEEFDGGAPAKPRVGEDREGTREGRH
;
A
#
# COMPACT_ATOMS: atom_id res chain seq x y z
N MET A 1 1.95 12.69 -26.69
CA MET A 1 2.59 13.75 -25.88
C MET A 1 4.10 13.58 -25.95
N ALA A 2 4.87 14.67 -26.05
CA ALA A 2 6.33 14.60 -25.92
C ALA A 2 6.71 14.14 -24.51
N LYS A 3 7.80 13.38 -24.38
CA LYS A 3 8.30 12.96 -23.05
C LYS A 3 8.94 14.15 -22.33
N THR A 4 8.54 14.39 -21.09
CA THR A 4 9.17 15.37 -20.21
C THR A 4 10.41 14.75 -19.55
N GLN A 5 11.51 15.50 -19.44
CA GLN A 5 12.72 15.04 -18.76
C GLN A 5 12.64 15.34 -17.25
N LEU A 6 13.07 14.38 -16.43
CA LEU A 6 13.22 14.53 -14.98
C LEU A 6 14.66 14.19 -14.59
N ASN A 7 15.37 15.15 -14.01
CA ASN A 7 16.74 14.94 -13.52
C ASN A 7 16.69 14.53 -12.05
N VAL A 8 17.01 13.26 -11.75
CA VAL A 8 17.02 12.72 -10.38
C VAL A 8 18.46 12.39 -9.99
N ARG A 9 18.87 12.82 -8.79
CA ARG A 9 20.09 12.34 -8.14
C ARG A 9 19.71 11.25 -7.14
N VAL A 10 20.42 10.14 -7.20
CA VAL A 10 20.26 9.00 -6.29
C VAL A 10 21.65 8.56 -5.84
N ASP A 11 21.70 7.87 -4.70
CA ASP A 11 22.91 7.17 -4.28
C ASP A 11 23.23 5.99 -5.24
N GLU A 12 24.46 5.50 -5.13
CA GLU A 12 24.98 4.46 -6.00
C GLU A 12 24.22 3.13 -5.87
N ASP A 13 23.82 2.77 -4.65
CA ASP A 13 23.12 1.52 -4.36
C ASP A 13 21.72 1.51 -4.98
N THR A 14 20.99 2.62 -4.85
CA THR A 14 19.69 2.83 -5.49
C THR A 14 19.82 2.77 -7.01
N ALA A 15 20.83 3.42 -7.59
CA ALA A 15 21.06 3.40 -9.04
C ALA A 15 21.40 1.98 -9.55
N ARG A 16 22.19 1.23 -8.79
CA ARG A 16 22.56 -0.16 -9.08
C ARG A 16 21.34 -1.07 -9.00
N ALA A 17 20.53 -0.96 -7.94
CA ALA A 17 19.30 -1.73 -7.79
C ALA A 17 18.32 -1.47 -8.95
N ALA A 18 18.13 -0.22 -9.36
CA ALA A 18 17.27 0.11 -10.50
C ALA A 18 17.80 -0.50 -11.81
N ARG A 19 19.12 -0.49 -12.03
CA ARG A 19 19.77 -1.11 -13.19
C ARG A 19 19.57 -2.63 -13.23
N GLU A 20 19.85 -3.32 -12.13
CA GLU A 20 19.70 -4.77 -12.03
C GLU A 20 18.25 -5.20 -12.27
N ARG A 21 17.29 -4.48 -11.68
CA ARG A 21 15.85 -4.74 -11.84
C ARG A 21 15.36 -4.48 -13.27
N ALA A 22 15.84 -3.40 -13.89
CA ALA A 22 15.53 -3.09 -15.28
C ALA A 22 16.08 -4.17 -16.23
N LEU A 23 17.34 -4.60 -16.02
CA LEU A 23 17.98 -5.65 -16.80
C LEU A 23 17.25 -6.99 -16.68
N ALA A 24 16.89 -7.39 -15.45
CA ALA A 24 16.13 -8.62 -15.19
C ALA A 24 14.77 -8.65 -15.92
N ARG A 25 14.21 -7.48 -16.23
CA ARG A 25 12.95 -7.32 -16.97
C ARG A 25 13.13 -6.98 -18.45
N GLY A 26 14.38 -6.99 -18.95
CA GLY A 26 14.68 -6.69 -20.35
C GLY A 26 14.30 -5.26 -20.77
N MET A 27 14.28 -4.31 -19.84
CA MET A 27 13.86 -2.92 -20.09
C MET A 27 14.98 -1.93 -19.78
N SER A 28 14.89 -0.74 -20.39
CA SER A 28 15.79 0.36 -20.03
C SER A 28 15.48 0.87 -18.62
N VAL A 29 16.49 1.41 -17.95
CA VAL A 29 16.33 1.99 -16.60
C VAL A 29 15.29 3.11 -16.59
N ASN A 30 15.29 3.97 -17.62
CA ASN A 30 14.31 5.04 -17.73
C ASN A 30 12.88 4.51 -17.84
N ARG A 31 12.68 3.42 -18.60
CA ARG A 31 11.36 2.78 -18.70
C ARG A 31 10.96 2.10 -17.39
N TYR A 32 11.90 1.44 -16.72
CA TYR A 32 11.66 0.83 -15.42
C TYR A 32 11.22 1.88 -14.38
N ILE A 33 11.90 3.01 -14.30
CA ILE A 33 11.55 4.11 -13.38
C ILE A 33 10.18 4.70 -13.75
N GLU A 34 9.88 4.88 -15.03
CA GLU A 34 8.57 5.36 -15.50
C GLU A 34 7.44 4.42 -15.05
N GLU A 35 7.60 3.10 -15.20
CA GLU A 35 6.62 2.13 -14.72
C GLU A 35 6.52 2.09 -13.19
N LEU A 36 7.65 2.21 -12.49
CA LEU A 36 7.68 2.23 -11.04
C LEU A 36 6.90 3.43 -10.49
N VAL A 37 7.15 4.63 -11.03
CA VAL A 37 6.41 5.85 -10.68
C VAL A 37 4.95 5.71 -11.08
N ARG A 38 4.64 5.17 -12.27
CA ARG A 38 3.26 4.96 -12.68
C ARG A 38 2.50 4.02 -11.75
N GLN A 39 3.13 2.92 -11.32
CA GLN A 39 2.55 1.98 -10.35
C GLN A 39 2.32 2.64 -8.99
N ASP A 40 3.28 3.44 -8.52
CA ASP A 40 3.19 4.18 -7.26
C ASP A 40 2.09 5.26 -7.30
N THR A 41 1.98 5.98 -8.42
CA THR A 41 0.90 6.98 -8.65
C THR A 41 -0.44 6.35 -9.07
N GLY A 42 -0.44 5.07 -9.41
CA GLY A 42 -1.57 4.39 -10.00
C GLY A 42 -2.58 4.03 -8.92
N GLU A 43 -3.79 4.54 -9.10
CA GLU A 43 -5.03 4.25 -8.36
C GLU A 43 -5.37 2.74 -8.20
N VAL A 44 -4.51 1.80 -8.60
CA VAL A 44 -4.74 0.36 -8.42
C VAL A 44 -4.98 0.02 -6.95
N GLY A 45 -4.29 0.69 -6.01
CA GLY A 45 -4.60 0.55 -4.59
C GLY A 45 -5.97 1.10 -4.22
N HIS A 46 -6.32 2.29 -4.71
CA HIS A 46 -7.58 2.96 -4.39
C HIS A 46 -8.78 2.24 -5.02
N THR A 47 -8.75 1.99 -6.33
CA THR A 47 -9.77 1.25 -7.08
C THR A 47 -9.91 -0.19 -6.58
N PHE A 48 -8.82 -0.85 -6.14
CA PHE A 48 -8.91 -2.17 -5.51
C PHE A 48 -9.60 -2.11 -4.15
N VAL A 49 -9.28 -1.12 -3.31
CA VAL A 49 -9.94 -0.91 -2.01
C VAL A 49 -11.41 -0.54 -2.19
N GLU A 50 -11.74 0.30 -3.17
CA GLU A 50 -13.13 0.64 -3.51
C GLU A 50 -13.90 -0.59 -4.03
N ALA A 51 -13.30 -1.38 -4.92
CA ALA A 51 -13.91 -2.61 -5.41
C ALA A 51 -14.09 -3.65 -4.29
N ALA A 52 -13.13 -3.77 -3.37
CA ALA A 52 -13.25 -4.61 -2.19
C ALA A 52 -14.35 -4.10 -1.23
N ALA A 53 -14.47 -2.78 -1.06
CA ALA A 53 -15.52 -2.17 -0.25
C ALA A 53 -16.92 -2.41 -0.85
N ASP A 54 -17.05 -2.29 -2.16
CA ASP A 54 -18.32 -2.55 -2.85
C ASP A 54 -18.67 -4.04 -2.88
N PHE A 55 -17.69 -4.93 -3.02
CA PHE A 55 -17.86 -6.38 -2.83
C PHE A 55 -18.38 -6.71 -1.42
N MET A 56 -17.79 -6.13 -0.37
CA MET A 56 -18.24 -6.36 1.01
C MET A 56 -19.67 -5.88 1.25
N LYS A 57 -20.08 -4.74 0.66
CA LYS A 57 -21.48 -4.26 0.72
C LYS A 57 -22.46 -5.19 0.00
N GLN A 58 -22.06 -5.71 -1.17
CA GLN A 58 -22.94 -6.57 -1.97
C GLN A 58 -23.16 -7.95 -1.34
N TYR A 59 -22.19 -8.45 -0.56
CA TYR A 59 -22.28 -9.73 0.13
C TYR A 59 -22.69 -9.64 1.60
N GLU A 60 -22.95 -8.43 2.13
CA GLU A 60 -23.37 -8.20 3.51
C GLU A 60 -24.63 -9.00 3.88
N SER A 61 -25.63 -9.03 3.00
CA SER A 61 -26.87 -9.79 3.22
C SER A 61 -26.65 -11.31 3.20
N VAL A 62 -25.67 -11.79 2.44
CA VAL A 62 -25.33 -13.23 2.35
C VAL A 62 -24.55 -13.68 3.58
N PHE A 63 -23.61 -12.85 4.04
CA PHE A 63 -22.86 -13.12 5.28
C PHE A 63 -23.73 -13.03 6.54
N ALA A 64 -24.72 -12.11 6.56
CA ALA A 64 -25.64 -11.98 7.68
C ALA A 64 -26.57 -13.19 7.85
N GLU A 65 -26.95 -13.84 6.75
CA GLU A 65 -27.77 -15.07 6.80
C GLU A 65 -26.95 -16.32 7.19
N GLU A 66 -25.64 -16.35 6.93
CA GLU A 66 -24.77 -17.50 7.24
C GLU A 66 -24.07 -17.40 8.61
N PHE A 67 -23.95 -16.20 9.20
CA PHE A 67 -23.32 -15.95 10.51
C PHE A 67 -24.26 -15.22 11.49
N ASP A 68 -25.38 -15.82 11.87
CA ASP A 68 -26.26 -15.32 12.94
C ASP A 68 -25.64 -15.54 14.34
N GLY A 69 -24.48 -14.92 14.62
CA GLY A 69 -23.78 -15.16 15.89
C GLY A 69 -22.50 -14.40 16.23
N GLY A 70 -22.10 -13.34 15.51
CA GLY A 70 -20.94 -12.57 15.94
C GLY A 70 -20.64 -11.34 15.10
N ALA A 71 -21.09 -10.18 15.57
CA ALA A 71 -20.69 -8.90 14.97
C ALA A 71 -19.15 -8.75 14.97
N PRO A 72 -18.53 -8.23 13.89
CA PRO A 72 -17.10 -8.02 13.84
C PRO A 72 -16.69 -6.99 14.91
N ALA A 73 -15.73 -7.38 15.76
CA ALA A 73 -15.23 -6.55 16.84
C ALA A 73 -14.65 -5.24 16.29
N LYS A 74 -15.19 -4.10 16.75
CA LYS A 74 -14.66 -2.77 16.44
C LYS A 74 -13.18 -2.71 16.79
N PRO A 75 -12.30 -2.21 15.90
CA PRO A 75 -10.89 -2.07 16.22
C PRO A 75 -10.76 -1.04 17.36
N ARG A 76 -10.26 -1.48 18.52
CA ARG A 76 -9.92 -0.60 19.63
C ARG A 76 -8.68 0.20 19.24
N VAL A 77 -8.90 1.41 18.73
CA VAL A 77 -7.83 2.40 18.56
C VAL A 77 -7.48 2.95 19.94
N GLY A 78 -6.23 2.66 20.35
CA GLY A 78 -5.42 3.33 21.38
C GLY A 78 -6.15 3.95 22.57
N GLU A 79 -6.27 3.20 23.66
CA GLU A 79 -6.42 3.79 24.99
C GLU A 79 -5.02 3.95 25.59
N ASP A 80 -4.68 5.20 25.87
CA ASP A 80 -3.39 5.68 26.33
C ASP A 80 -2.87 4.89 27.54
N ARG A 81 -1.71 4.25 27.40
CA ARG A 81 -0.93 3.77 28.55
C ARG A 81 -0.13 4.94 29.12
N GLU A 82 -0.82 5.83 29.80
CA GLU A 82 -0.21 6.81 30.71
C GLU A 82 -0.45 6.39 32.17
N GLY A 83 0.64 6.33 32.94
CA GLY A 83 0.60 6.23 34.40
C GLY A 83 0.84 4.84 34.99
N THR A 84 2.07 4.57 35.41
CA THR A 84 2.44 4.21 36.80
C THR A 84 3.91 3.78 36.83
N ARG A 85 4.83 4.74 37.00
CA ARG A 85 6.19 4.46 37.47
C ARG A 85 6.24 4.87 38.93
N GLU A 86 5.75 4.01 39.81
CA GLU A 86 5.96 4.15 41.25
C GLU A 86 7.36 3.65 41.63
N GLY A 87 8.07 4.51 42.36
CA GLY A 87 9.43 4.28 42.83
C GLY A 87 9.50 3.25 43.94
N ARG A 88 10.62 2.54 43.99
CA ARG A 88 11.05 1.72 45.13
C ARG A 88 12.26 2.40 45.74
N HIS A 89 12.05 3.04 46.89
CA HIS A 89 13.06 3.21 47.92
C HIS A 89 13.21 1.89 48.71
#